data_AF-N6XGW6-F1
#
_entry.id   AF-N6XGW6-F1
#
_cell.length_a   1.000
_cell.length_b   1.000
_cell.length_c   1.000
_cell.angle_alpha   90.00
_cell.angle_beta   90.00
_cell.angle_gamma   90.00
#
_symmetry.space_group_name_H-M   'P 1'
#
loop_
_entity.id
_entity.type
_entity.pdbx_description
1 polymer ?
#
loop_
_entity_poly.entity_id
_entity_poly.type
_entity_poly.pdbx_seq_one_letter_code
_entity_poly.pdbx_strand_id
1 'polypeptide(L)'
;MFTVATTRPVKDSPNEFDLFCACPSCERASIAHVIFNDAKKRGFQRDWPKVIRPEPGMSIEIIPKPPIARAPEHLPAQVEALFIQGADTLIRDHKNGDAAAMVFRKTLEVALKTRWPDMTGTLAHRIDLLATRHEITKSLAEWAHAIRFDGNTAAHDTDPVTVEFARNLRDFTELFLMYVFTLPAMLEQRRRASAI
;
A
#
# COMPACT_ATOMS: atom_id res chain seq x y z
N MET A 1 -9.86 -5.49 15.14
CA MET A 1 -10.16 -4.83 16.44
C MET A 1 -8.87 -4.81 17.24
N PHE A 2 -8.41 -3.66 17.77
CA PHE A 2 -7.11 -3.57 18.45
C PHE A 2 -7.18 -4.27 19.81
N THR A 3 -6.39 -5.33 19.98
CA THR A 3 -6.32 -6.06 21.25
C THR A 3 -5.51 -5.26 22.25
N VAL A 4 -6.09 -4.96 23.41
CA VAL A 4 -5.43 -4.19 24.48
C VAL A 4 -4.69 -5.14 25.42
N ALA A 5 -3.39 -4.91 25.58
CA ALA A 5 -2.53 -5.68 26.48
C ALA A 5 -2.47 -5.05 27.87
N THR A 6 -2.31 -3.73 27.96
CA THR A 6 -2.34 -2.99 29.22
C THR A 6 -2.70 -1.53 28.99
N THR A 7 -3.08 -0.84 30.04
CA THR A 7 -3.46 0.59 30.01
C THR A 7 -2.64 1.36 31.02
N ARG A 8 -2.33 2.61 30.70
CA ARG A 8 -1.57 3.51 31.57
C ARG A 8 -2.22 4.90 31.55
N PRO A 9 -2.61 5.46 32.70
CA PRO A 9 -3.02 6.86 32.74
C PRO A 9 -1.83 7.77 32.41
N VAL A 10 -2.08 8.81 31.62
CA VAL A 10 -1.06 9.83 31.35
C VAL A 10 -0.84 10.65 32.62
N LYS A 11 0.43 10.94 32.93
CA LYS A 11 0.78 11.68 34.14
C LYS A 11 0.18 13.09 34.07
N ASP A 12 -0.37 13.57 35.19
CA ASP A 12 -0.93 14.92 35.33
C ASP A 12 -2.13 15.23 34.41
N SER A 13 -2.68 14.23 33.73
CA SER A 13 -3.93 14.34 32.96
C SER A 13 -5.03 13.42 33.55
N PRO A 14 -6.20 13.96 33.92
CA PRO A 14 -7.27 13.16 34.50
C PRO A 14 -8.09 12.39 33.45
N ASN A 15 -7.97 12.75 32.17
CA ASN A 15 -8.83 12.28 31.08
C ASN A 15 -8.07 11.59 29.93
N GLU A 16 -6.76 11.41 30.05
CA GLU A 16 -5.92 10.79 29.03
C GLU A 16 -5.33 9.45 29.46
N PHE A 17 -5.30 8.50 28.51
CA PHE A 17 -4.81 7.15 28.74
C PHE A 17 -4.02 6.65 27.52
N ASP A 18 -2.91 5.99 27.77
CA ASP A 18 -2.17 5.22 26.78
C ASP A 18 -2.53 3.75 26.89
N LEU A 19 -2.96 3.18 25.77
CA LEU A 19 -3.29 1.76 25.67
C LEU A 19 -2.24 1.06 24.83
N PHE A 20 -1.53 0.12 25.44
CA PHE A 20 -0.63 -0.76 24.72
C PHE A 20 -1.48 -1.81 24.02
N CYS A 21 -1.43 -1.85 22.70
CA CYS A 21 -2.29 -2.70 21.88
C CYS A 21 -1.52 -3.34 20.72
N ALA A 22 -2.13 -4.34 20.10
CA ALA A 22 -1.60 -4.98 18.89
C ALA A 22 -2.43 -4.58 17.66
N CYS A 23 -1.74 -4.24 16.56
CA CYS A 23 -2.38 -3.95 15.29
C CYS A 23 -3.11 -5.21 14.79
N PRO A 24 -4.42 -5.16 14.48
CA PRO A 24 -5.16 -6.32 14.01
C PRO A 24 -4.70 -6.82 12.63
N SER A 25 -3.95 -5.98 11.92
CA SER A 25 -3.52 -6.17 10.55
C SER A 25 -2.05 -6.50 10.43
N CYS A 26 -1.21 -6.44 11.48
CA CYS A 26 0.16 -6.95 11.39
C CYS A 26 0.69 -7.54 12.69
N GLU A 27 -0.15 -7.57 13.74
CA GLU A 27 0.13 -8.09 15.08
C GLU A 27 1.29 -7.40 15.83
N ARG A 28 1.88 -6.35 15.23
CA ARG A 28 2.90 -5.53 15.88
C ARG A 28 2.30 -4.63 16.95
N ALA A 29 3.12 -4.31 17.95
CA ALA A 29 2.75 -3.41 19.03
C ALA A 29 2.45 -2.00 18.50
N SER A 30 1.47 -1.35 19.12
CA SER A 30 1.07 0.04 18.91
C SER A 30 0.54 0.61 20.21
N ILE A 31 0.50 1.93 20.32
CA ILE A 31 -0.11 2.66 21.42
C ILE A 31 -1.35 3.34 20.87
N ALA A 32 -2.49 3.14 21.51
CA ALA A 32 -3.68 3.97 21.29
C ALA A 32 -3.73 5.00 22.41
N HIS A 33 -3.47 6.25 22.07
CA HIS A 33 -3.63 7.38 22.96
C HIS A 33 -5.10 7.81 22.95
N VAL A 34 -5.75 7.79 24.11
CA VAL A 34 -7.18 8.04 24.25
C VAL A 34 -7.41 9.25 25.12
N ILE A 35 -8.24 10.17 24.65
CA ILE A 35 -8.66 11.36 25.39
C ILE A 35 -10.17 11.31 25.58
N PHE A 36 -10.63 11.46 26.82
CA PHE A 36 -12.04 11.65 27.13
C PHE A 36 -12.35 13.13 27.31
N ASN A 37 -13.48 13.59 26.76
CA ASN A 37 -13.92 14.97 26.96
C ASN A 37 -14.35 15.24 28.42
N ASP A 38 -14.75 14.20 29.16
CA ASP A 38 -15.14 14.29 30.58
C ASP A 38 -14.14 13.54 31.48
N ALA A 39 -13.47 14.29 32.36
CA ALA A 39 -12.50 13.78 33.34
C ALA A 39 -13.12 12.85 34.40
N LYS A 40 -14.45 12.82 34.55
CA LYS A 40 -15.13 11.93 35.51
C LYS A 40 -15.10 10.45 35.10
N LYS A 41 -14.70 10.11 33.87
CA LYS A 41 -14.60 8.73 33.39
C LYS A 41 -13.42 7.92 33.95
N ARG A 42 -12.62 8.47 34.89
CA ARG A 42 -11.54 7.75 35.62
C ARG A 42 -11.96 6.39 36.20
N GLY A 43 -13.25 6.19 36.51
CA GLY A 43 -13.79 4.92 37.01
C GLY A 43 -13.69 3.73 36.05
N PHE A 44 -13.36 3.92 34.77
CA PHE A 44 -13.18 2.85 33.77
C PHE A 44 -11.89 2.01 33.96
N GLN A 45 -11.05 2.35 34.94
CA GLN A 45 -9.71 1.77 35.11
C GLN A 45 -9.66 0.27 35.44
N ARG A 46 -10.73 -0.32 36.00
CA ARG A 46 -10.67 -1.73 36.47
C ARG A 46 -10.88 -2.77 35.38
N ASP A 47 -11.71 -2.47 34.38
CA ASP A 47 -12.12 -3.43 33.35
C ASP A 47 -12.18 -2.77 31.98
N TRP A 48 -11.04 -2.25 31.50
CA TRP A 48 -10.98 -1.87 30.09
C TRP A 48 -11.30 -3.10 29.25
N PRO A 49 -12.25 -3.00 28.31
CA PRO A 49 -12.53 -4.13 27.43
C PRO A 49 -11.23 -4.54 26.75
N LYS A 50 -11.03 -5.85 26.53
CA LYS A 50 -9.89 -6.40 25.77
C LYS A 50 -9.75 -5.79 24.36
N VAL A 51 -10.71 -4.97 23.97
CA VAL A 51 -10.74 -4.22 22.73
C VAL A 51 -11.24 -2.79 22.92
N ILE A 52 -10.59 -1.85 22.27
CA ILE A 52 -11.01 -0.45 22.17
C ILE A 52 -12.25 -0.33 21.27
N ARG A 53 -13.31 0.31 21.78
CA ARG A 53 -14.50 0.70 21.01
C ARG A 53 -14.65 2.22 21.07
N PRO A 54 -14.78 2.92 19.92
CA PRO A 54 -15.05 4.35 19.92
C PRO A 54 -16.40 4.65 20.61
N GLU A 55 -16.39 5.62 21.53
CA GLU A 55 -17.59 6.12 22.22
C GLU A 55 -17.77 7.63 22.04
N PRO A 56 -18.99 8.18 22.17
CA PRO A 56 -19.19 9.62 22.21
C PRO A 56 -18.31 10.29 23.28
N GLY A 57 -17.61 11.35 22.87
CA GLY A 57 -16.69 12.09 23.75
C GLY A 57 -15.35 11.40 24.02
N MET A 58 -14.97 10.42 23.19
CA MET A 58 -13.66 9.76 23.19
C MET A 58 -12.94 10.08 21.88
N SER A 59 -11.71 10.58 21.94
CA SER A 59 -10.80 10.63 20.79
C SER A 59 -9.74 9.54 20.93
N ILE A 60 -9.29 9.00 19.80
CA ILE A 60 -8.30 7.92 19.74
C ILE A 60 -7.26 8.30 18.69
N GLU A 61 -5.99 8.35 19.08
CA GLU A 61 -4.85 8.44 18.17
C GLU A 61 -4.01 7.17 18.25
N ILE A 62 -3.69 6.57 17.10
CA ILE A 62 -2.85 5.36 17.02
C ILE A 62 -1.42 5.75 16.67
N ILE A 63 -0.47 5.25 17.47
CA ILE A 63 0.96 5.51 17.36
C ILE A 63 1.71 4.15 17.29
N PRO A 64 2.53 3.90 16.25
CA PRO A 64 2.75 4.75 15.09
C PRO A 64 1.49 4.86 14.22
N LYS A 65 1.38 5.94 13.45
CA LYS A 65 0.29 6.10 12.48
C LYS A 65 0.34 4.94 11.49
N PRO A 66 -0.82 4.32 11.16
CA PRO A 66 -0.86 3.26 10.17
C PRO A 66 -0.22 3.72 8.86
N PRO A 67 0.55 2.85 8.17
CA PRO A 67 1.06 3.19 6.85
C PRO A 67 -0.12 3.46 5.91
N ILE A 68 0.03 4.49 5.07
CA ILE A 68 -0.97 4.87 4.07
C ILE A 68 -0.42 4.47 2.71
N ALA A 69 -1.22 3.77 1.92
CA ALA A 69 -0.89 3.48 0.53
C ALA A 69 -0.74 4.79 -0.26
N ARG A 70 0.39 4.94 -0.95
CA ARG A 70 0.66 6.07 -1.84
C ARG A 70 1.09 5.54 -3.19
N ALA A 71 0.59 6.15 -4.25
CA ALA A 71 1.05 5.88 -5.60
C ALA A 71 2.15 6.88 -6.01
N PRO A 72 2.95 6.54 -7.03
CA PRO A 72 3.74 7.54 -7.75
C PRO A 72 2.92 8.74 -8.21
N GLU A 73 3.56 9.89 -8.37
CA GLU A 73 2.92 11.11 -8.85
C GLU A 73 2.64 11.06 -10.36
N HIS A 74 1.73 11.93 -10.83
CA HIS A 74 1.42 12.12 -12.26
C HIS A 74 0.89 10.87 -12.99
N LEU A 75 0.20 9.99 -12.29
CA LEU A 75 -0.46 8.84 -12.90
C LEU A 75 -1.85 9.21 -13.44
N PRO A 76 -2.33 8.51 -14.49
CA PRO A 76 -3.74 8.53 -14.84
C PRO A 76 -4.60 8.06 -13.67
N ALA A 77 -5.75 8.72 -13.42
CA ALA A 77 -6.59 8.46 -12.24
C ALA A 77 -6.98 6.99 -12.05
N GLN A 78 -7.24 6.26 -13.13
CA GLN A 78 -7.58 4.83 -13.06
C GLN A 78 -6.37 3.97 -12.62
N VAL A 79 -5.17 4.30 -13.09
CA VAL A 79 -3.93 3.59 -12.74
C VAL A 79 -3.56 3.88 -11.28
N GLU A 80 -3.68 5.14 -10.86
CA GLU A 80 -3.47 5.56 -9.48
C GLU A 80 -4.40 4.80 -8.51
N ALA A 81 -5.70 4.78 -8.80
CA ALA A 81 -6.69 4.11 -7.95
C ALA A 81 -6.39 2.61 -7.81
N LEU A 82 -6.01 1.92 -8.89
CA LEU A 82 -5.66 0.51 -8.86
C LEU A 82 -4.37 0.26 -8.07
N PHE A 83 -3.34 1.09 -8.25
CA PHE A 83 -2.10 0.95 -7.49
C PHE A 83 -2.34 1.13 -5.99
N ILE A 84 -3.09 2.18 -5.60
CA ILE A 84 -3.47 2.44 -4.20
C ILE A 84 -4.25 1.27 -3.63
N GLN A 85 -5.20 0.71 -4.39
CA GLN A 85 -5.97 -0.46 -3.96
C GLN A 85 -5.06 -1.66 -3.68
N GLY A 86 -4.10 -1.96 -4.56
CA GLY A 86 -3.16 -3.07 -4.36
C GLY A 86 -2.25 -2.86 -3.14
N ALA A 87 -1.72 -1.65 -2.99
CA ALA A 87 -0.87 -1.28 -1.86
C ALA A 87 -1.62 -1.29 -0.52
N ASP A 88 -2.86 -0.78 -0.48
CA ASP A 88 -3.71 -0.82 0.71
C ASP A 88 -4.08 -2.26 1.09
N THR A 89 -4.31 -3.12 0.09
CA THR A 89 -4.53 -4.56 0.31
C THR A 89 -3.34 -5.22 0.99
N LEU A 90 -2.10 -4.97 0.53
CA LEU A 90 -0.88 -5.48 1.18
C LEU A 90 -0.68 -4.94 2.60
N ILE A 91 -1.08 -3.68 2.84
CA ILE A 91 -1.00 -3.08 4.17
C ILE A 91 -1.96 -3.80 5.12
N ARG A 92 -3.18 -4.09 4.67
CA ARG A 92 -4.23 -4.72 5.49
C ARG A 92 -3.99 -6.21 5.71
N ASP A 93 -3.63 -6.92 4.65
CA ASP A 93 -3.41 -8.36 4.67
C ASP A 93 -1.93 -8.69 4.46
N HIS A 94 -1.23 -8.81 5.58
CA HIS A 94 0.19 -9.16 5.65
C HIS A 94 0.45 -10.67 5.55
N LYS A 95 -0.59 -11.50 5.49
CA LYS A 95 -0.48 -12.98 5.48
C LYS A 95 -0.81 -13.56 4.11
N ASN A 96 -1.67 -12.91 3.33
CA ASN A 96 -2.00 -13.31 1.97
C ASN A 96 -1.70 -12.21 0.95
N GLY A 97 -0.91 -12.55 -0.08
CA GLY A 97 -0.54 -11.67 -1.19
C GLY A 97 -1.39 -11.81 -2.46
N ASP A 98 -2.26 -12.83 -2.58
CA ASP A 98 -3.00 -13.20 -3.79
C ASP A 98 -3.77 -12.01 -4.36
N ALA A 99 -4.61 -11.39 -3.53
CA ALA A 99 -5.48 -10.28 -3.92
C ALA A 99 -4.68 -9.07 -4.38
N ALA A 100 -3.62 -8.72 -3.64
CA ALA A 100 -2.76 -7.60 -4.01
C ALA A 100 -2.01 -7.87 -5.31
N ALA A 101 -1.47 -9.08 -5.49
CA ALA A 101 -0.76 -9.46 -6.70
C ALA A 101 -1.66 -9.37 -7.94
N MET A 102 -2.91 -9.83 -7.85
CA MET A 102 -3.90 -9.67 -8.94
C MET A 102 -4.14 -8.20 -9.27
N VAL A 103 -4.28 -7.34 -8.26
CA VAL A 103 -4.50 -5.90 -8.46
C VAL A 103 -3.28 -5.23 -9.10
N PHE A 104 -2.05 -5.58 -8.73
CA PHE A 104 -0.85 -5.03 -9.37
C PHE A 104 -0.69 -5.48 -10.82
N ARG A 105 -0.96 -6.76 -11.13
CA ARG A 105 -1.01 -7.24 -12.53
C ARG A 105 -2.04 -6.45 -13.36
N LYS A 106 -3.23 -6.25 -12.81
CA LYS A 106 -4.27 -5.41 -13.44
C LYS A 106 -3.82 -3.96 -13.61
N THR A 107 -3.11 -3.41 -12.63
CA THR A 107 -2.55 -2.04 -12.69
C THR A 107 -1.61 -1.90 -13.88
N LEU A 108 -0.71 -2.86 -14.10
CA LEU A 108 0.22 -2.88 -15.24
C LEU A 108 -0.52 -3.01 -16.58
N GLU A 109 -1.51 -3.90 -16.68
CA GLU A 109 -2.32 -4.03 -17.90
C GLU A 109 -3.04 -2.72 -18.27
N VAL A 110 -3.64 -2.06 -17.27
CA VAL A 110 -4.33 -0.77 -17.48
C VAL A 110 -3.32 0.33 -17.82
N ALA A 111 -2.17 0.38 -17.16
CA ALA A 111 -1.09 1.32 -17.46
C ALA A 111 -0.61 1.19 -18.91
N LEU A 112 -0.33 -0.04 -19.35
CA LEU A 112 0.09 -0.32 -20.72
C LEU A 112 -0.97 0.09 -21.74
N LYS A 113 -2.24 -0.26 -21.53
CA LYS A 113 -3.33 0.14 -22.43
C LYS A 113 -3.55 1.65 -22.46
N THR A 114 -3.31 2.33 -21.34
CA THR A 114 -3.46 3.78 -21.25
C THR A 114 -2.37 4.50 -22.04
N ARG A 115 -1.12 4.02 -21.96
CA ARG A 115 0.03 4.68 -22.59
C ARG A 115 0.27 4.23 -24.04
N TRP A 116 0.03 2.95 -24.33
CA TRP A 116 0.25 2.32 -25.63
C TRP A 116 -0.96 1.44 -26.01
N PRO A 117 -2.09 2.05 -26.41
CA PRO A 117 -3.34 1.32 -26.68
C PRO A 117 -3.23 0.30 -27.83
N ASP A 118 -2.32 0.51 -28.78
CA ASP A 118 -2.14 -0.35 -29.95
C ASP A 118 -1.25 -1.58 -29.67
N MET A 119 -0.65 -1.70 -28.47
CA MET A 119 0.18 -2.85 -28.12
C MET A 119 -0.68 -4.09 -27.83
N THR A 120 -0.35 -5.18 -28.52
CA THR A 120 -1.03 -6.48 -28.39
C THR A 120 -0.09 -7.52 -27.75
N GLY A 121 -0.58 -8.74 -27.54
CA GLY A 121 0.18 -9.82 -26.90
C GLY A 121 0.11 -9.83 -25.38
N THR A 122 0.90 -10.72 -24.76
CA THR A 122 0.96 -10.91 -23.30
C THR A 122 1.69 -9.76 -22.61
N LEU A 123 1.51 -9.64 -21.28
CA LEU A 123 2.22 -8.64 -20.48
C LEU A 123 3.74 -8.73 -20.67
N ALA A 124 4.32 -9.94 -20.61
CA ALA A 124 5.75 -10.16 -20.83
C ALA A 124 6.19 -9.69 -22.22
N HIS A 125 5.47 -10.07 -23.27
CA HIS A 125 5.77 -9.64 -24.64
C HIS A 125 5.73 -8.12 -24.80
N ARG A 126 4.75 -7.46 -24.18
CA ARG A 126 4.65 -6.00 -24.21
C ARG A 126 5.84 -5.34 -23.50
N ILE A 127 6.25 -5.87 -22.34
CA ILE A 127 7.42 -5.36 -21.61
C ILE A 127 8.70 -5.50 -22.46
N ASP A 128 8.90 -6.64 -23.13
CA ASP A 128 10.04 -6.83 -24.04
C ASP A 128 10.02 -5.82 -25.19
N LEU A 129 8.85 -5.59 -25.78
CA LEU A 129 8.69 -4.61 -26.85
C LEU A 129 9.01 -3.19 -26.35
N LEU A 130 8.66 -2.83 -25.13
CA LEU A 130 9.04 -1.53 -24.54
C LEU A 130 10.56 -1.41 -24.37
N ALA A 131 11.24 -2.47 -23.94
CA ALA A 131 12.70 -2.46 -23.79
C ALA A 131 13.42 -2.32 -25.14
N THR A 132 12.95 -3.02 -26.17
CA THR A 132 13.52 -2.92 -27.54
C THR A 132 13.28 -1.53 -28.17
N ARG A 133 12.19 -0.86 -27.77
CA ARG A 133 11.88 0.53 -28.18
C ARG A 133 12.56 1.59 -27.30
N HIS A 134 13.34 1.18 -26.30
CA HIS A 134 13.97 2.07 -25.31
C HIS A 134 12.97 2.91 -24.48
N GLU A 135 11.71 2.49 -24.43
CA GLU A 135 10.65 3.08 -23.60
C GLU A 135 10.80 2.69 -22.12
N ILE A 136 11.56 1.63 -21.84
CA ILE A 136 12.05 1.22 -20.52
C ILE A 136 13.50 0.78 -20.62
N THR A 137 14.20 0.73 -19.49
CA THR A 137 15.57 0.19 -19.45
C THR A 137 15.58 -1.33 -19.59
N LYS A 138 16.68 -1.87 -20.12
CA LYS A 138 16.90 -3.32 -20.20
C LYS A 138 16.79 -3.99 -18.82
N SER A 139 17.37 -3.38 -17.80
CA SER A 139 17.33 -3.91 -16.42
C SER A 139 15.91 -3.96 -15.85
N LEU A 140 15.03 -3.02 -16.23
CA LEU A 140 13.64 -3.06 -15.81
C LEU A 140 12.89 -4.24 -16.47
N ALA A 141 13.15 -4.51 -17.74
CA ALA A 141 12.59 -5.69 -18.40
C ALA A 141 13.14 -7.01 -17.84
N GLU A 142 14.45 -7.09 -17.56
CA GLU A 142 15.06 -8.25 -16.90
C GLU A 142 14.43 -8.53 -15.53
N TRP A 143 14.10 -7.47 -14.76
CA TRP A 143 13.39 -7.63 -13.48
C TRP A 143 11.96 -8.16 -13.65
N ALA A 144 11.26 -7.73 -14.71
CA ALA A 144 9.94 -8.27 -15.03
C ALA A 144 9.98 -9.80 -15.26
N HIS A 145 10.97 -10.27 -16.01
CA HIS A 145 11.18 -11.71 -16.24
C HIS A 145 11.53 -12.45 -14.95
N ALA A 146 12.34 -11.85 -14.07
CA ALA A 146 12.68 -12.44 -12.79
C ALA A 146 11.47 -12.62 -11.86
N ILE A 147 10.49 -11.71 -11.91
CA ILE A 147 9.21 -11.82 -11.19
C ILE A 147 8.27 -12.84 -11.87
N ARG A 148 8.63 -13.42 -13.02
CA ARG A 148 7.80 -14.40 -13.75
C ARG A 148 6.42 -13.82 -14.07
N PHE A 149 6.40 -12.70 -14.79
CA PHE A 149 5.14 -12.09 -15.24
C PHE A 149 4.29 -12.97 -16.14
N ASP A 150 4.84 -14.08 -16.67
CA ASP A 150 4.11 -15.16 -17.31
C ASP A 150 3.09 -15.77 -16.33
N GLY A 151 1.94 -15.11 -16.23
CA GLY A 151 0.81 -15.49 -15.39
C GLY A 151 0.15 -16.81 -15.80
N ASN A 152 0.68 -17.50 -16.81
CA ASN A 152 0.27 -18.86 -17.15
C ASN A 152 0.76 -19.89 -16.12
N THR A 153 1.85 -19.63 -15.41
CA THR A 153 2.30 -20.55 -14.34
C THR A 153 1.61 -20.22 -13.04
N ALA A 154 1.49 -18.95 -12.62
CA ALA A 154 0.92 -18.58 -11.33
C ALA A 154 -0.61 -18.81 -11.18
N ALA A 155 -1.36 -18.99 -12.27
CA ALA A 155 -2.79 -19.33 -12.21
C ALA A 155 -3.06 -20.86 -12.23
N HIS A 156 -2.04 -21.66 -12.54
CA HIS A 156 -2.11 -23.13 -12.60
C HIS A 156 -1.12 -23.82 -11.65
N ASP A 157 -0.15 -23.11 -11.08
CA ASP A 157 0.59 -23.53 -9.90
C ASP A 157 -0.40 -23.54 -8.74
N THR A 158 -0.59 -24.72 -8.17
CA THR A 158 -1.38 -24.91 -6.95
C THR A 158 -0.74 -24.24 -5.72
N ASP A 159 0.44 -23.65 -5.89
CA ASP A 159 1.17 -22.99 -4.82
C ASP A 159 0.60 -21.59 -4.56
N PRO A 160 0.25 -21.26 -3.29
CA PRO A 160 -0.33 -19.97 -2.94
C PRO A 160 0.63 -18.81 -3.22
N VAL A 161 0.12 -17.66 -3.66
CA VAL A 161 0.97 -16.47 -3.87
C VAL A 161 1.50 -15.99 -2.53
N THR A 162 2.83 -16.00 -2.40
CA THR A 162 3.47 -15.51 -1.19
C THR A 162 3.33 -13.99 -1.08
N VAL A 163 3.24 -13.49 0.15
CA VAL A 163 3.24 -12.04 0.42
C VAL A 163 4.52 -11.38 -0.13
N GLU A 164 5.64 -12.10 -0.11
CA GLU A 164 6.91 -11.64 -0.66
C GLU A 164 6.84 -11.46 -2.17
N PHE A 165 6.20 -12.38 -2.88
CA PHE A 165 5.93 -12.22 -4.30
C PHE A 165 5.09 -10.96 -4.58
N ALA A 166 4.03 -10.75 -3.81
CA ALA A 166 3.16 -9.58 -3.96
C ALA A 166 3.90 -8.27 -3.64
N ARG A 167 4.84 -8.26 -2.69
CA ARG A 167 5.72 -7.12 -2.41
C ARG A 167 6.68 -6.84 -3.56
N ASN A 168 7.36 -7.86 -4.08
CA ASN A 168 8.21 -7.71 -5.26
C ASN A 168 7.44 -7.17 -6.46
N LEU A 169 6.21 -7.63 -6.65
CA LEU A 169 5.32 -7.17 -7.70
C LEU A 169 4.85 -5.71 -7.48
N ARG A 170 4.57 -5.31 -6.23
CA ARG A 170 4.32 -3.89 -5.87
C ARG A 170 5.51 -3.03 -6.28
N ASP A 171 6.71 -3.41 -5.86
CA ASP A 171 7.93 -2.61 -6.05
C ASP A 171 8.27 -2.46 -7.52
N PHE A 172 8.14 -3.55 -8.30
CA PHE A 172 8.25 -3.48 -9.75
C PHE A 172 7.20 -2.56 -10.37
N THR A 173 5.93 -2.70 -9.97
CA THR A 173 4.84 -1.89 -10.51
C THR A 173 5.07 -0.41 -10.20
N GLU A 174 5.51 -0.08 -8.99
CA GLU A 174 5.85 1.29 -8.59
C GLU A 174 6.95 1.86 -9.49
N LEU A 175 8.07 1.14 -9.65
CA LEU A 175 9.19 1.60 -10.46
C LEU A 175 8.81 1.73 -11.95
N PHE A 176 8.02 0.78 -12.47
CA PHE A 176 7.51 0.84 -13.84
C PHE A 176 6.65 2.08 -14.07
N LEU A 177 5.69 2.35 -13.17
CA LEU A 177 4.82 3.51 -13.24
C LEU A 177 5.60 4.83 -13.13
N MET A 178 6.61 4.87 -12.25
CA MET A 178 7.52 6.00 -12.16
C MET A 178 8.25 6.25 -13.48
N TYR A 179 8.73 5.21 -14.14
CA TYR A 179 9.47 5.34 -15.38
C TYR A 179 8.60 5.81 -16.54
N VAL A 180 7.40 5.25 -16.69
CA VAL A 180 6.55 5.46 -17.87
C VAL A 180 5.61 6.66 -17.77
N PHE A 181 5.36 7.17 -16.56
CA PHE A 181 4.49 8.33 -16.31
C PHE A 181 5.18 9.44 -15.51
N THR A 182 5.65 9.14 -14.30
CA THR A 182 6.12 10.17 -13.36
C THR A 182 7.35 10.91 -13.89
N LEU A 183 8.40 10.19 -14.30
CA LEU A 183 9.63 10.78 -14.80
C LEU A 183 9.40 11.63 -16.07
N PRO A 184 8.70 11.15 -17.11
CA PRO A 184 8.32 11.98 -18.26
C PRO A 184 7.57 13.26 -17.87
N ALA A 185 6.60 13.17 -16.95
CA ALA A 185 5.83 14.33 -16.50
C ALA A 185 6.68 15.35 -15.75
N MET A 186 7.58 14.90 -14.85
CA MET A 186 8.51 15.76 -14.13
C MET A 186 9.46 16.50 -15.09
N LEU A 187 9.98 15.80 -16.11
CA LEU A 187 10.85 16.40 -17.12
C LEU A 187 10.12 17.46 -17.95
N GLU A 188 8.87 17.19 -18.34
CA GLU A 188 8.04 18.14 -19.09
C GLU A 188 7.72 19.38 -18.27
N GLN A 189 7.40 19.22 -16.98
CA GLN A 189 7.20 20.36 -16.07
C GLN A 189 8.47 21.22 -15.95
N ARG A 190 9.65 20.59 -15.81
CA ARG A 190 10.91 21.34 -15.75
C ARG A 190 11.20 22.08 -17.04
N ARG A 191 10.97 21.46 -18.20
CA ARG A 191 11.12 22.12 -19.52
C ARG A 191 10.24 23.36 -19.62
N ARG A 192 8.99 23.29 -19.17
CA ARG A 192 8.06 24.43 -19.16
C ARG A 192 8.52 25.53 -18.21
N ALA A 193 9.00 25.17 -17.02
CA ALA A 193 9.48 26.13 -16.04
C ALA A 193 10.77 26.85 -16.48
N SER A 194 11.66 26.17 -17.22
CA SER A 194 12.89 26.76 -17.75
C SER A 194 12.73 27.50 -19.09
N ALA A 195 11.54 27.46 -19.69
CA ALA A 195 11.22 28.16 -20.94
C ALA A 195 10.63 29.56 -20.72
N ILE A 196 10.66 30.06 -19.47
CA ILE A 196 10.28 31.40 -19.02
C ILE A 196 11.56 32.11 -18.54
#